data_AF-A0A0R2XDM3-F1
#
_entry.id   AF-A0A0R2XDM3-F1
#
_cell.length_a   1.000
_cell.length_b   1.000
_cell.length_c   1.000
_cell.angle_alpha   90.00
_cell.angle_beta   90.00
_cell.angle_gamma   90.00
#
_symmetry.space_group_name_H-M   'P 1'
#
loop_
_entity.id
_entity.type
_entity.pdbx_description
1 polymer ?
#
loop_
_entity_poly.entity_id
_entity_poly.type
_entity_poly.pdbx_seq_one_letter_code
_entity_poly.pdbx_strand_id
1 'polypeptide(L)'
;MNGNIVLISAAAADSVGHMDEFFSHAMGDYDYALRAGKVGVFVAVASGWHGVCARNPAGTSWFDQASISARWRAVNSPKGLPMQDWAYFLQRHGGVSWPLAWLVTYRRMLSGSLEK
;
A
#
# COMPACT_ATOMS: atom_id res chain seq x y z
N MET A 1 1.67 -8.65 1.38
CA MET A 1 0.36 -9.34 1.28
C MET A 1 -0.69 -8.29 0.98
N ASN A 2 -1.69 -8.59 0.16
CA ASN A 2 -2.87 -7.72 -0.02
C ASN A 2 -4.01 -8.27 0.84
N GLY A 3 -4.87 -7.39 1.38
CA GLY A 3 -5.92 -7.73 2.34
C GLY A 3 -7.29 -8.07 1.72
N ASN A 4 -7.38 -8.42 0.44
CA ASN A 4 -8.66 -8.66 -0.23
C ASN A 4 -9.50 -9.75 0.44
N ILE A 5 -8.89 -10.92 0.67
CA ILE A 5 -9.47 -12.04 1.41
C ILE A 5 -8.34 -12.68 2.20
N VAL A 6 -8.40 -12.56 3.53
CA VAL A 6 -7.38 -13.10 4.43
C VAL A 6 -8.07 -13.76 5.61
N LEU A 7 -7.65 -14.98 5.93
CA LEU A 7 -8.03 -15.66 7.17
C LEU A 7 -6.90 -15.49 8.17
N ILE A 8 -7.24 -14.97 9.34
CA ILE A 8 -6.30 -14.72 10.44
C ILE A 8 -6.82 -15.50 11.64
N SER A 9 -5.99 -16.41 12.18
CA SER A 9 -6.35 -17.12 13.41
C SER A 9 -6.32 -16.16 14.60
N ALA A 10 -7.11 -16.44 15.64
CA ALA A 10 -7.10 -15.63 16.87
C ALA A 10 -5.69 -15.50 17.45
N ALA A 11 -4.93 -16.61 17.52
CA ALA A 11 -3.55 -16.60 18.00
C ALA A 11 -2.62 -15.69 17.15
N ALA A 12 -2.81 -15.65 15.83
CA ALA A 12 -2.05 -14.73 14.99
C ALA A 12 -2.47 -13.27 15.22
N ALA A 13 -3.77 -12.99 15.35
CA ALA A 13 -4.26 -11.66 15.65
C ALA A 13 -3.75 -11.14 17.01
N ASP A 14 -3.77 -11.99 18.04
CA ASP A 14 -3.28 -11.66 19.38
C ASP A 14 -1.77 -11.40 19.40
N SER A 15 -1.00 -12.15 18.60
CA SER A 15 0.46 -12.00 18.49
C SER A 15 0.86 -10.75 17.70
N VAL A 16 0.15 -10.45 16.61
CA VAL A 16 0.48 -9.33 15.71
C VAL A 16 -0.08 -8.00 16.21
N GLY A 17 -1.20 -8.04 16.93
CA GLY A 17 -1.99 -6.88 17.32
C GLY A 17 -2.87 -6.37 16.17
N HIS A 18 -3.64 -5.32 16.42
CA HIS A 18 -4.57 -4.76 15.44
C HIS A 18 -3.90 -4.18 14.19
N MET A 19 -4.71 -3.93 13.16
CA MET A 19 -4.31 -3.08 12.04
C MET A 19 -4.04 -1.66 12.55
N ASP A 20 -3.07 -1.00 11.92
CA ASP A 20 -2.69 0.35 12.31
C ASP A 20 -3.65 1.36 11.67
N GLU A 21 -4.37 2.09 12.52
CA GLU A 21 -5.38 3.08 12.13
C GLU A 21 -4.79 4.29 11.39
N PHE A 22 -3.46 4.46 11.40
CA PHE A 22 -2.81 5.51 10.62
C PHE A 22 -3.00 5.31 9.11
N PHE A 23 -3.03 4.06 8.64
CA PHE A 23 -3.12 3.79 7.21
C PHE A 23 -4.57 3.89 6.72
N SER A 24 -4.76 4.69 5.68
CA SER A 24 -6.08 4.94 5.09
C SER A 24 -6.60 3.76 4.25
N HIS A 25 -5.70 2.94 3.70
CA HIS A 25 -6.05 1.84 2.79
C HIS A 25 -4.90 0.82 2.67
N ALA A 26 -4.33 0.65 1.47
CA ALA A 26 -3.50 -0.50 1.08
C ALA A 26 -2.22 -0.68 1.92
N MET A 27 -1.67 0.39 2.48
CA MET A 27 -0.46 0.31 3.30
C MET A 27 -0.71 -0.47 4.61
N GLY A 28 -1.94 -0.47 5.13
CA GLY A 28 -2.30 -1.23 6.33
C GLY A 28 -2.12 -2.73 6.14
N ASP A 29 -2.51 -3.26 4.98
CA ASP A 29 -2.35 -4.68 4.65
C ASP A 29 -0.87 -5.09 4.61
N TYR A 30 -0.03 -4.26 3.97
CA TYR A 30 1.41 -4.52 3.89
C TYR A 30 2.08 -4.41 5.25
N ASP A 31 1.72 -3.40 6.04
CA ASP A 31 2.24 -3.20 7.39
C ASP A 31 1.92 -4.40 8.28
N TYR A 32 0.64 -4.81 8.29
CA TYR A 32 0.18 -5.94 9.08
C TYR A 32 0.94 -7.22 8.70
N ALA A 33 1.11 -7.48 7.40
CA ALA A 33 1.83 -8.64 6.92
C ALA A 33 3.30 -8.66 7.34
N LEU A 34 3.98 -7.51 7.29
CA LEU A 34 5.38 -7.39 7.70
C LEU A 34 5.53 -7.54 9.22
N ARG A 35 4.60 -6.99 10.01
CA ARG A 35 4.56 -7.22 11.46
C ARG A 35 4.30 -8.70 11.79
N ALA A 36 3.39 -9.35 11.08
CA ALA A 36 3.12 -10.77 11.21
C ALA A 36 4.38 -11.62 10.98
N GLY A 37 5.12 -11.35 9.91
CA GLY A 37 6.40 -12.02 9.66
C GLY A 37 7.45 -11.75 10.75
N LYS A 38 7.52 -10.53 11.28
CA LYS A 38 8.46 -10.16 12.35
C LYS A 38 8.25 -10.92 13.66
N VAL A 39 7.01 -11.31 13.98
CA VAL A 39 6.68 -12.14 15.16
C VAL A 39 6.58 -13.64 14.85
N GLY A 40 7.01 -14.05 13.65
CA GLY A 40 7.07 -15.46 13.26
C GLY A 40 5.74 -16.08 12.82
N VAL A 41 4.71 -15.28 12.51
CA VAL A 41 3.48 -15.83 11.93
C VAL A 41 3.75 -16.35 10.52
N PHE A 42 3.40 -17.61 10.28
CA PHE A 42 3.48 -18.22 8.96
C PHE A 42 2.37 -17.70 8.04
N VAL A 43 2.73 -17.28 6.84
CA VAL A 43 1.80 -16.79 5.82
C VAL A 43 1.77 -17.77 4.66
N ALA A 44 0.57 -18.26 4.34
CA ALA A 44 0.31 -19.15 3.22
C ALA A 44 -0.66 -18.52 2.23
N VAL A 45 -0.56 -18.91 0.97
CA VAL A 45 -1.50 -18.51 -0.09
C VAL A 45 -2.32 -19.74 -0.46
N ALA A 46 -3.65 -19.61 -0.39
CA ALA A 46 -4.56 -20.67 -0.81
C ALA A 46 -4.47 -20.88 -2.33
N SER A 47 -4.72 -22.11 -2.78
CA SER A 47 -4.70 -22.44 -4.20
C SER A 47 -5.98 -21.96 -4.91
N GLY A 48 -5.82 -21.47 -6.14
CA GLY A 48 -6.94 -21.02 -6.96
C GLY A 48 -7.37 -19.58 -6.68
N TRP A 49 -8.59 -19.24 -7.10
CA TRP A 49 -9.17 -17.91 -6.98
C TRP A 49 -10.41 -18.00 -6.08
N HIS A 50 -10.49 -17.14 -5.07
CA HIS A 50 -11.59 -17.15 -4.08
C HIS A 50 -12.51 -15.94 -4.19
N GLY A 51 -12.42 -15.18 -5.27
CA GLY A 51 -13.25 -14.01 -5.53
C GLY A 51 -12.99 -13.40 -6.90
N VAL A 52 -13.92 -12.57 -7.35
CA VAL A 52 -13.82 -11.78 -8.58
C VAL A 52 -14.17 -10.34 -8.25
N CYS A 53 -13.39 -9.40 -8.75
CA CYS A 53 -13.67 -7.97 -8.62
C CYS A 53 -13.84 -7.36 -10.01
N ALA A 54 -14.74 -6.39 -10.13
CA ALA A 54 -14.79 -5.54 -11.31
C ALA A 54 -13.46 -4.78 -11.46
N ARG A 55 -13.06 -4.50 -12.70
CA ARG A 55 -11.90 -3.64 -12.93
C ARG A 55 -12.19 -2.24 -12.41
N ASN A 56 -11.15 -1.59 -11.88
CA ASN A 56 -11.25 -0.17 -11.54
C ASN A 56 -11.58 0.62 -12.83
N PRO A 57 -12.42 1.68 -12.73
CA PRO A 57 -12.69 2.54 -13.86
C PRO A 57 -11.41 3.12 -14.45
N ALA A 58 -11.35 3.24 -15.77
CA ALA A 58 -10.22 3.89 -16.43
C ALA A 58 -10.16 5.38 -16.03
N GLY A 59 -8.96 5.96 -15.99
CA GLY A 59 -8.79 7.38 -15.72
C GLY A 59 -8.83 7.75 -14.24
N THR A 60 -8.90 6.78 -13.32
CA THR A 60 -8.84 7.05 -11.87
C THR A 60 -7.42 7.03 -11.32
N SER A 61 -6.46 6.51 -12.08
CA SER A 61 -5.06 6.45 -11.62
C SER A 61 -4.42 7.83 -11.71
N TRP A 62 -3.42 8.07 -10.87
CA TRP A 62 -2.70 9.34 -10.91
C TRP A 62 -1.95 9.54 -12.22
N PHE A 63 -1.40 8.49 -12.83
CA PHE A 63 -0.68 8.59 -14.10
C PHE A 63 -1.60 8.85 -15.30
N ASP A 64 -2.92 8.65 -15.14
CA ASP A 64 -3.92 9.00 -16.14
C ASP A 64 -4.26 10.51 -16.14
N GLN A 65 -3.81 11.25 -15.13
CA GLN A 65 -4.15 12.66 -14.98
C GLN A 65 -3.22 13.59 -15.78
N ALA A 66 -3.82 14.51 -16.52
CA ALA A 66 -3.09 15.45 -17.37
C ALA A 66 -2.31 16.53 -16.59
N SER A 67 -2.89 17.05 -15.49
CA SER A 67 -2.28 18.13 -14.72
C SER A 67 -1.62 17.62 -13.43
N ILE A 68 -0.52 18.27 -13.03
CA ILE A 68 0.20 17.94 -11.78
C ILE A 68 -0.75 18.04 -10.57
N SER A 69 -1.65 19.01 -10.54
CA SER A 69 -2.63 19.17 -9.46
C SER A 69 -3.65 18.03 -9.40
N ALA A 70 -4.06 17.47 -10.55
CA ALA A 70 -4.92 16.29 -10.59
C ALA A 70 -4.14 15.02 -10.19
N ARG A 71 -2.88 14.86 -10.63
CA ARG A 71 -1.99 13.79 -10.16
C ARG A 71 -1.85 13.81 -8.63
N TRP A 72 -1.61 15.00 -8.07
CA TRP A 72 -1.49 15.22 -6.63
C TRP A 72 -2.71 14.77 -5.85
N ARG A 73 -3.90 15.17 -6.31
CA ARG A 73 -5.17 14.75 -5.69
C ARG A 73 -5.41 13.24 -5.81
N ALA A 74 -5.10 12.65 -6.97
CA ALA A 74 -5.29 11.21 -7.20
C ALA A 74 -4.35 10.36 -6.33
N VAL A 75 -3.07 10.72 -6.20
CA VAL A 75 -2.11 10.02 -5.33
C VAL A 75 -2.50 10.13 -3.87
N ASN A 76 -2.93 11.30 -3.41
CA ASN A 76 -3.35 11.50 -2.01
C ASN A 76 -4.80 11.07 -1.74
N SER A 77 -5.43 10.34 -2.66
CA SER A 77 -6.71 9.69 -2.40
C SER A 77 -6.49 8.37 -1.63
N PRO A 78 -7.51 7.86 -0.89
CA PRO A 78 -7.38 6.58 -0.19
C PRO A 78 -6.96 5.42 -1.09
N LYS A 79 -7.35 5.42 -2.37
CA LYS A 79 -6.97 4.37 -3.34
C LYS A 79 -5.63 4.62 -4.04
N GLY A 80 -5.00 5.76 -3.77
CA GLY A 80 -3.69 6.12 -4.30
C GLY A 80 -2.56 5.61 -3.42
N LEU A 81 -1.50 6.43 -3.33
CA LEU A 81 -0.40 6.21 -2.39
C LEU A 81 -0.19 7.52 -1.61
N PRO A 82 -1.06 7.82 -0.63
CA PRO A 82 -0.96 9.05 0.14
C PRO A 82 0.43 9.22 0.72
N MET A 83 0.95 10.43 0.62
CA MET A 83 2.34 10.70 0.96
C MET A 83 2.67 10.44 2.42
N GLN A 84 1.70 10.67 3.30
CA GLN A 84 1.80 10.46 4.74
C GLN A 84 1.82 8.95 5.04
N ASP A 85 0.87 8.19 4.50
CA ASP A 85 0.83 6.72 4.59
C ASP A 85 2.16 6.10 4.12
N TRP A 86 2.67 6.53 2.96
CA TRP A 86 3.92 5.99 2.43
C TRP A 86 5.14 6.37 3.28
N ALA A 87 5.21 7.62 3.75
CA ALA A 87 6.29 8.06 4.64
C ALA A 87 6.29 7.25 5.95
N TYR A 88 5.13 7.06 6.57
CA TYR A 88 4.98 6.31 7.81
C TYR A 88 5.33 4.84 7.64
N PHE A 89 4.86 4.22 6.55
CA PHE A 89 5.20 2.85 6.19
C PHE A 89 6.72 2.69 6.01
N LEU A 90 7.34 3.59 5.25
CA LEU A 90 8.78 3.59 4.98
C LEU A 90 9.61 3.87 6.23
N GLN A 91 9.17 4.77 7.11
CA GLN A 91 9.83 5.00 8.39
C GLN A 91 9.87 3.72 9.24
N ARG A 92 8.80 2.91 9.21
CA ARG A 92 8.69 1.67 9.98
C ARG A 92 9.43 0.48 9.36
N HIS A 93 9.44 0.38 8.02
CA HIS A 93 9.91 -0.84 7.33
C HIS A 93 11.04 -0.61 6.30
N GLY A 94 11.28 0.64 5.89
CA GLY A 94 12.23 1.00 4.84
C GLY A 94 13.69 1.18 5.29
N GLY A 95 13.98 0.98 6.57
CA GLY A 95 15.34 1.11 7.12
C GLY A 95 15.88 2.55 7.05
N VAL A 96 17.21 2.71 7.14
CA VAL A 96 17.84 4.05 7.22
C VAL A 96 17.72 4.88 5.94
N SER A 97 17.56 4.24 4.79
CA SER A 97 17.43 4.89 3.48
C SER A 97 15.99 5.27 3.11
N TRP A 98 15.05 5.12 4.05
CA TRP A 98 13.64 5.39 3.82
C TRP A 98 13.35 6.80 3.25
N PRO A 99 14.03 7.90 3.65
CA PRO A 99 13.73 9.22 3.09
C PRO A 99 14.05 9.29 1.60
N LEU A 100 15.13 8.63 1.17
CA LEU A 100 15.52 8.57 -0.24
C LEU A 100 14.51 7.74 -1.03
N ALA A 101 14.07 6.60 -0.50
CA ALA A 101 13.03 5.78 -1.13
C ALA A 101 11.73 6.59 -1.33
N TRP A 102 11.32 7.37 -0.32
CA TRP A 102 10.16 8.24 -0.39
C TRP A 102 10.30 9.31 -1.50
N LEU A 103 11.46 9.98 -1.57
CA LEU A 103 11.74 10.98 -2.62
C LEU A 103 11.72 10.36 -4.02
N VAL A 104 12.32 9.18 -4.19
CA VAL A 104 12.37 8.47 -5.48
C VAL A 104 10.98 8.05 -5.94
N THR A 105 10.10 7.62 -5.04
CA THR A 105 8.70 7.25 -5.40
C THR A 105 7.98 8.40 -6.08
N TYR A 106 8.08 9.61 -5.54
CA TYR A 106 7.32 10.76 -6.04
C TYR A 106 8.03 11.58 -7.12
N ARG A 107 9.29 11.28 -7.46
CA ARG A 107 10.00 11.94 -8.57
C ARG A 107 9.24 11.84 -9.91
N ARG A 108 8.61 10.67 -10.16
CA ARG A 108 7.86 10.40 -11.41
C ARG A 108 6.59 11.25 -11.53
N MET A 109 6.09 11.72 -10.40
CA MET A 109 4.93 12.60 -10.33
C MET A 109 5.23 13.97 -10.94
N LEU A 110 6.48 14.43 -10.79
CA LEU A 110 7.00 15.67 -11.37
C LEU A 110 7.49 15.48 -12.80
N SER A 111 8.09 14.34 -13.13
CA SER A 111 8.77 14.12 -14.41
C SER A 111 7.85 13.76 -15.58
N GLY A 112 6.53 13.76 -15.40
CA GLY A 112 5.60 13.90 -16.52
C GLY A 112 5.59 12.79 -17.57
N SER A 113 6.37 11.71 -17.50
CA SER A 113 6.56 10.89 -18.70
C SER A 113 5.56 9.76 -18.80
N LEU A 114 4.65 9.92 -19.76
CA LEU A 114 4.01 8.86 -20.51
C LEU A 114 5.13 8.06 -21.20
N GLU A 115 5.48 6.88 -20.69
CA GLU A 115 5.92 5.83 -21.58
C GLU A 115 4.66 5.04 -21.95
N LYS A 116 4.23 5.23 -23.19
CA LYS A 116 3.25 4.40 -23.88
C LYS A 116 3.80 2.98 -24.01
#